data_AF-A0A6J5V8P5-F1
#
_entry.id   AF-A0A6J5V8P5-F1
#
_cell.length_a   1.000
_cell.length_b   1.000
_cell.length_c   1.000
_cell.angle_alpha   90.00
_cell.angle_beta   90.00
_cell.angle_gamma   90.00
#
_symmetry.space_group_name_H-M   'P 1'
#
loop_
_entity.id
_entity.type
_entity.pdbx_description
1 polymer ?
#
loop_
_entity_poly.entity_id
_entity_poly.type
_entity_poly.pdbx_seq_one_letter_code
_entity_poly.pdbx_strand_id
1 'polypeptide(L)'
;MADFLSLVPLPERGKHLGYNNTTVTTCPHGDHRCNLQCIGTIEIFPFARLNAFANVRKDQVKHLICKLSQNSIPGFAKVELKFMFSELTFNIIMTMVTGKRYYGNGDDVSVDKEEAGQFWQIMKEIFAHSIAVNPAD
;
A
#
# COMPACT_ATOMS: atom_id res chain seq x y z
N MET A 1 25.60 -2.43 21.56
CA MET A 1 24.53 -2.91 20.64
C MET A 1 23.48 -1.82 20.33
N ALA A 2 23.82 -0.53 20.52
CA ALA A 2 22.95 0.60 20.14
C ALA A 2 23.49 1.40 18.93
N ASP A 3 24.64 1.01 18.37
CA ASP A 3 25.40 1.83 17.42
C ASP A 3 25.39 1.34 15.97
N PHE A 4 24.57 0.34 15.62
CA PHE A 4 24.55 -0.20 14.25
C PHE A 4 23.48 0.42 13.34
N LEU A 5 22.58 1.24 13.90
CA LEU A 5 21.51 1.92 13.14
C LEU A 5 21.71 3.45 13.02
N SER A 6 22.74 4.01 13.65
CA SER A 6 23.10 5.43 13.51
C SER A 6 23.87 5.74 12.22
N LEU A 7 24.20 4.71 11.42
CA LEU A 7 25.06 4.80 10.24
C LEU A 7 24.34 4.48 8.91
N VAL A 8 23.01 4.41 8.90
CA VAL A 8 22.27 4.48 7.62
C VAL A 8 22.10 5.97 7.31
N PRO A 9 22.79 6.52 6.27
CA PRO A 9 22.55 7.89 5.89
C PRO A 9 21.07 8.02 5.52
N LEU A 10 20.35 8.91 6.20
CA LEU A 10 18.99 9.27 5.80
C LEU A 10 19.09 9.67 4.32
N PRO A 11 18.46 8.93 3.39
CA PRO A 11 18.65 9.21 1.99
C PRO A 11 18.22 10.64 1.74
N GLU A 12 18.92 11.38 0.88
CA GLU A 12 18.53 12.75 0.47
C GLU A 12 17.05 12.81 -0.01
N ARG A 13 16.52 11.64 -0.39
CA ARG A 13 15.11 11.31 -0.67
C ARG A 13 14.13 11.68 0.45
N GLY A 14 14.55 11.63 1.71
CA GLY A 14 13.72 11.94 2.89
C GLY A 14 13.34 13.41 3.02
N LYS A 15 14.06 14.32 2.35
CA LYS A 15 13.71 15.75 2.31
C LYS A 15 12.39 15.99 1.59
N HIS A 16 12.23 15.41 0.40
CA HIS A 16 11.05 15.61 -0.44
C HIS A 16 9.95 14.56 -0.22
N LEU A 17 10.31 13.26 -0.16
CA LEU A 17 9.32 12.17 0.04
C LEU A 17 8.98 11.95 1.52
N GLY A 18 9.96 12.17 2.41
CA GLY A 18 9.80 11.97 3.86
C GLY A 18 9.46 13.25 4.62
N TYR A 19 9.15 14.36 3.93
CA TYR A 19 8.93 15.68 4.54
C TYR A 19 10.00 16.03 5.57
N ASN A 20 11.27 16.10 5.15
CA ASN A 20 12.42 16.26 6.05
C ASN A 20 12.54 15.15 7.12
N ASN A 21 12.20 13.91 6.76
CA ASN A 21 12.18 12.77 7.69
C ASN A 21 11.26 12.97 8.90
N THR A 22 10.07 13.54 8.69
CA THR A 22 9.04 13.67 9.74
C THR A 22 7.90 12.67 9.58
N THR A 23 7.91 11.86 8.51
CA THR A 23 6.91 10.80 8.34
C THR A 23 7.20 9.60 9.24
N VAL A 24 6.15 8.83 9.59
CA VAL A 24 6.25 7.64 10.44
C VAL A 24 7.26 6.59 9.92
N THR A 25 7.51 6.56 8.61
CA THR A 25 8.42 5.60 7.96
C THR A 25 9.86 6.08 7.89
N THR A 26 10.10 7.41 7.91
CA THR A 26 11.43 7.98 7.66
C THR A 26 12.00 8.72 8.86
N CYS A 27 11.18 9.03 9.88
CA CYS A 27 11.65 9.72 11.07
C CYS A 27 12.66 8.89 11.88
N PRO A 28 13.70 9.55 12.44
CA PRO A 28 14.63 8.90 13.35
C PRO A 28 13.89 8.23 14.51
N HIS A 29 14.50 7.17 15.05
CA HIS A 29 13.97 6.53 16.25
C HIS A 29 13.91 7.53 17.42
N GLY A 30 12.79 7.55 18.13
CA GLY A 30 12.55 8.45 19.26
C GLY A 30 11.06 8.67 19.52
N ASP A 31 10.75 9.53 20.49
CA ASP A 31 9.38 9.79 20.96
C ASP A 31 8.45 10.26 19.84
N HIS A 32 8.97 11.03 18.88
CA HIS A 32 8.18 11.48 17.74
C HIS A 32 7.63 10.31 16.91
N ARG A 33 8.48 9.31 16.62
CA ARG A 33 8.07 8.10 15.90
C ARG A 33 7.04 7.29 16.69
N CYS A 34 7.27 7.12 17.99
CA CYS A 34 6.36 6.41 18.88
C CYS A 34 4.99 7.12 18.95
N ASN A 35 4.98 8.44 19.06
CA ASN A 35 3.76 9.24 19.09
C ASN A 35 2.98 9.12 17.77
N LEU A 36 3.65 9.19 16.62
CA LEU A 36 3.02 8.97 15.32
C LEU A 36 2.41 7.56 15.19
N GLN A 37 3.11 6.53 15.67
CA GLN A 37 2.60 5.15 15.68
C GLN A 37 1.41 4.97 16.65
N CYS A 38 1.46 5.63 17.81
CA CYS A 38 0.39 5.64 18.79
C CYS A 38 -0.88 6.27 18.21
N ILE A 39 -0.76 7.47 17.64
CA ILE A 39 -1.85 8.17 16.95
C ILE A 39 -2.40 7.31 15.81
N GLY A 40 -1.54 6.73 14.97
CA GLY A 40 -1.97 5.85 13.88
C GLY A 40 -2.76 4.64 14.38
N THR A 41 -2.32 4.02 15.47
CA THR A 41 -2.99 2.83 16.02
C THR A 41 -4.35 3.16 16.64
N ILE A 42 -4.44 4.28 17.36
CA ILE A 42 -5.65 4.69 18.07
C ILE A 42 -6.69 5.28 17.12
N GLU A 43 -6.27 6.16 16.20
CA GLU A 43 -7.18 6.93 15.36
C GLU A 43 -7.44 6.24 14.02
N ILE A 44 -6.38 5.76 13.36
CA ILE A 44 -6.45 5.25 11.98
C ILE A 44 -6.80 3.77 11.96
N PHE A 45 -6.17 2.98 12.83
CA PHE A 45 -6.29 1.52 12.86
C PHE A 45 -6.92 0.92 14.13
N PRO A 46 -7.90 1.57 14.81
CA PRO A 46 -8.54 0.94 15.95
C PRO A 46 -9.32 -0.30 15.50
N PHE A 47 -9.37 -1.30 16.38
CA PHE A 47 -9.98 -2.60 16.08
C PHE A 47 -11.43 -2.49 15.56
N ALA A 48 -12.21 -1.56 16.10
CA ALA A 48 -13.57 -1.29 15.65
C ALA A 48 -13.63 -0.85 14.17
N ARG A 49 -12.72 0.05 13.74
CA ARG A 49 -12.63 0.48 12.34
C ARG A 49 -12.12 -0.64 11.45
N LEU A 50 -11.11 -1.38 11.88
CA LEU A 50 -10.62 -2.53 11.13
C LEU A 50 -11.71 -3.58 10.90
N ASN A 51 -12.59 -3.81 11.87
CA ASN A 51 -13.74 -4.69 11.74
C ASN A 51 -14.84 -4.12 10.84
N ALA A 52 -15.08 -2.82 10.88
CA ALA A 52 -16.00 -2.17 9.93
C ALA A 52 -15.58 -2.42 8.47
N PHE A 53 -14.27 -2.49 8.19
CA PHE A 53 -13.74 -2.82 6.86
C PHE A 53 -13.58 -4.32 6.56
N ALA A 54 -14.08 -5.21 7.43
CA ALA A 54 -13.98 -6.66 7.18
C ALA A 54 -14.69 -7.09 5.90
N ASN A 55 -15.85 -6.50 5.59
CA ASN A 55 -16.60 -6.80 4.37
C ASN A 55 -15.85 -6.34 3.13
N VAL A 56 -15.25 -5.15 3.16
CA VAL A 56 -14.40 -4.66 2.06
C VAL A 56 -13.30 -5.67 1.75
N ARG A 57 -12.59 -6.19 2.75
CA ARG A 57 -11.54 -7.20 2.52
C ARG A 57 -12.09 -8.48 1.91
N LYS A 58 -13.25 -8.96 2.39
CA LYS A 58 -13.92 -10.15 1.82
C LYS A 58 -14.33 -9.93 0.37
N ASP A 59 -14.88 -8.78 0.04
CA ASP A 59 -15.34 -8.45 -1.31
C ASP A 59 -14.17 -8.33 -2.29
N GLN A 60 -13.04 -7.77 -1.86
CA GLN A 60 -11.81 -7.71 -2.66
C GLN A 60 -11.23 -9.11 -2.93
N VAL A 61 -11.19 -9.98 -1.92
CA VAL A 61 -10.73 -11.38 -2.09
C VAL A 61 -11.69 -12.16 -2.98
N LYS A 62 -13.00 -12.01 -2.79
CA LYS A 62 -14.01 -12.64 -3.64
C LYS A 62 -13.86 -12.21 -5.10
N HIS A 63 -13.66 -10.92 -5.35
CA HIS A 63 -13.41 -10.39 -6.69
C HIS A 63 -12.18 -11.04 -7.34
N LEU A 64 -11.08 -11.17 -6.60
CA LEU A 64 -9.87 -11.83 -7.09
C LEU A 64 -10.11 -13.30 -7.47
N ILE A 65 -10.84 -14.04 -6.63
CA ILE A 65 -11.20 -15.45 -6.88
C ILE A 65 -12.08 -15.56 -8.12
N CYS A 66 -13.08 -14.70 -8.27
CA CYS A 66 -13.93 -14.67 -9.47
C CYS A 66 -13.12 -14.40 -10.74
N LYS A 67 -12.21 -13.41 -10.70
CA LYS A 67 -11.30 -13.09 -11.82
C LYS A 67 -10.41 -14.29 -12.17
N LEU A 68 -9.87 -15.00 -11.18
CA LEU A 68 -9.06 -16.21 -11.39
C LEU A 68 -9.88 -17.35 -12.01
N SER A 69 -11.08 -17.59 -11.48
CA SER A 69 -11.98 -18.63 -11.98
C SER A 69 -12.39 -18.37 -13.43
N GLN A 70 -12.69 -17.12 -13.79
CA GLN A 70 -13.04 -16.75 -15.16
C GLN A 70 -11.86 -16.96 -16.12
N ASN A 71 -10.65 -16.59 -15.71
CA ASN A 71 -9.45 -16.81 -16.51
C ASN A 71 -9.14 -18.31 -16.71
N SER A 72 -9.59 -19.19 -15.82
CA SER A 72 -9.38 -20.64 -15.95
C SER A 72 -10.46 -21.36 -16.79
N ILE A 73 -11.53 -20.67 -17.23
CA ILE A 73 -12.60 -21.28 -18.04
C ILE A 73 -12.07 -21.91 -19.35
N PRO A 74 -11.22 -21.24 -20.15
CA PRO A 74 -10.70 -21.84 -21.39
C PRO A 74 -9.60 -22.89 -21.15
N GLY A 75 -9.18 -23.15 -19.90
CA GLY A 75 -8.13 -24.09 -19.55
C GLY A 75 -7.15 -23.53 -18.52
N PHE A 76 -5.96 -24.14 -18.42
CA PHE A 76 -4.93 -23.66 -17.48
C PHE A 76 -4.42 -22.27 -17.90
N ALA A 77 -4.63 -21.28 -17.03
CA ALA A 77 -4.14 -19.93 -17.24
C ALA A 77 -2.89 -19.66 -16.41
N LYS A 78 -1.83 -19.18 -17.06
CA LYS A 78 -0.65 -18.66 -16.37
C LYS A 78 -1.00 -17.28 -15.79
N VAL A 79 -0.82 -17.12 -14.48
CA VAL A 79 -1.09 -15.87 -13.77
C VAL A 79 0.14 -15.39 -13.01
N GLU A 80 0.35 -14.08 -12.96
CA GLU A 80 1.41 -13.47 -12.17
C GLU A 80 0.88 -13.13 -10.77
N LEU A 81 1.07 -14.05 -9.81
CA LEU A 81 0.57 -13.90 -8.45
C LEU A 81 1.09 -12.62 -7.76
N LYS A 82 2.35 -12.24 -8.01
CA LYS A 82 2.96 -11.03 -7.42
C LYS A 82 2.18 -9.77 -7.78
N PHE A 83 1.84 -9.61 -9.07
CA PHE A 83 1.03 -8.49 -9.53
C PHE A 83 -0.38 -8.54 -8.93
N MET A 84 -1.01 -9.71 -8.93
CA MET A 84 -2.37 -9.89 -8.41
C MET A 84 -2.50 -9.61 -6.92
N PHE A 85 -1.54 -10.05 -6.09
CA PHE A 85 -1.54 -9.73 -4.66
C PHE A 85 -1.24 -8.25 -4.39
N SER A 86 -0.40 -7.63 -5.22
CA SER A 86 -0.14 -6.19 -5.15
C SER A 86 -1.41 -5.40 -5.46
N GLU A 87 -2.11 -5.73 -6.56
CA GLU A 87 -3.41 -5.16 -6.95
C GLU A 87 -4.44 -5.31 -5.83
N LEU A 88 -4.58 -6.50 -5.26
CA LEU A 88 -5.48 -6.78 -4.13
C LEU A 88 -5.16 -5.88 -2.92
N THR A 89 -3.88 -5.78 -2.56
CA THR A 89 -3.43 -5.01 -1.40
C THR A 89 -3.74 -3.52 -1.58
N PHE A 90 -3.44 -2.95 -2.75
CA PHE A 90 -3.75 -1.54 -3.02
C PHE A 90 -5.24 -1.28 -3.02
N ASN A 91 -6.04 -2.15 -3.64
CA ASN A 91 -7.49 -1.99 -3.65
C ASN A 91 -8.07 -2.02 -2.23
N ILE A 92 -7.60 -2.93 -1.38
CA ILE A 92 -8.02 -2.98 0.02
C ILE A 92 -7.65 -1.66 0.72
N ILE A 93 -6.40 -1.21 0.65
CA ILE A 93 -5.94 0.02 1.32
C ILE A 93 -6.71 1.23 0.81
N MET A 94 -6.79 1.43 -0.51
CA MET A 94 -7.45 2.59 -1.10
C MET A 94 -8.94 2.62 -0.81
N THR A 95 -9.62 1.47 -0.82
CA THR A 95 -11.04 1.43 -0.43
C THR A 95 -11.22 1.77 1.05
N MET A 96 -10.30 1.35 1.93
CA MET A 96 -10.36 1.71 3.35
C MET A 96 -10.06 3.20 3.62
N VAL A 97 -9.19 3.81 2.81
CA VAL A 97 -8.77 5.22 3.00
C VAL A 97 -9.71 6.21 2.31
N THR A 98 -10.10 5.92 1.07
CA THR A 98 -10.86 6.84 0.19
C THR A 98 -12.31 6.40 -0.04
N GLY A 99 -12.65 5.15 0.31
CA GLY A 99 -13.94 4.55 -0.05
C GLY A 99 -14.03 4.10 -1.51
N LYS A 100 -12.99 4.26 -2.33
CA LYS A 100 -13.00 3.97 -3.77
C LYS A 100 -12.04 2.83 -4.16
N ARG A 101 -12.37 2.10 -5.22
CA ARG A 101 -11.55 1.02 -5.79
C ARG A 101 -10.80 1.52 -7.03
N TYR A 102 -9.46 1.52 -6.99
CA TYR A 102 -8.60 2.12 -8.03
C TYR A 102 -8.14 1.13 -9.11
N TYR A 103 -8.13 -0.17 -8.83
CA TYR A 103 -7.77 -1.21 -9.81
C TYR A 103 -8.99 -2.08 -10.14
N GLY A 104 -9.33 -2.17 -11.43
CA GLY A 104 -10.39 -3.03 -11.95
C GLY A 104 -10.49 -2.95 -13.48
N ASN A 105 -10.78 -4.08 -14.13
CA ASN A 105 -11.06 -4.12 -15.56
C ASN A 105 -12.47 -3.57 -15.81
N GLY A 106 -12.62 -2.26 -15.96
CA GLY A 106 -13.72 -1.58 -16.69
C GLY A 106 -15.17 -1.67 -16.16
N ASP A 107 -15.54 -2.72 -15.42
CA ASP A 107 -16.92 -3.02 -15.06
C ASP A 107 -17.34 -2.45 -13.69
N ASP A 108 -16.37 -2.10 -12.83
CA ASP A 108 -16.59 -1.45 -11.54
C ASP A 108 -16.30 0.06 -11.65
N VAL A 109 -17.32 0.82 -12.05
CA VAL A 109 -17.30 2.30 -12.18
C VAL A 109 -17.26 2.95 -10.79
N SER A 110 -16.07 3.06 -10.17
CA SER A 110 -15.94 3.80 -8.90
C SER A 110 -14.86 4.89 -8.90
N VAL A 111 -13.89 4.82 -9.81
CA VAL A 111 -12.80 5.80 -9.95
C VAL A 111 -12.65 6.15 -11.43
N ASP A 112 -12.42 7.44 -11.69
CA ASP A 112 -12.12 7.91 -13.03
C ASP A 112 -10.80 7.29 -13.55
N LYS A 113 -10.74 6.89 -14.83
CA LYS A 113 -9.55 6.22 -15.38
C LYS A 113 -8.31 7.10 -15.33
N GLU A 114 -8.47 8.42 -15.43
CA GLU A 114 -7.39 9.38 -15.30
C GLU A 114 -6.89 9.44 -13.85
N GLU A 115 -7.79 9.54 -12.88
CA GLU A 115 -7.47 9.52 -11.45
C GLU A 115 -6.70 8.24 -11.06
N ALA A 116 -7.13 7.08 -11.56
CA ALA A 116 -6.45 5.81 -11.35
C ALA A 116 -5.06 5.77 -12.01
N GLY A 117 -4.92 6.31 -13.22
CA GLY A 117 -3.65 6.41 -13.94
C GLY A 117 -2.63 7.32 -13.22
N GLN A 118 -3.08 8.48 -12.75
CA GLN A 118 -2.24 9.41 -11.98
C GLN A 118 -1.77 8.78 -10.68
N PHE A 119 -2.67 8.13 -9.94
CA PHE A 119 -2.32 7.39 -8.73
C PHE A 119 -1.28 6.30 -9.01
N TRP A 120 -1.47 5.52 -10.08
CA TRP A 120 -0.53 4.46 -10.45
C TRP A 120 0.86 5.01 -10.76
N GLN A 121 0.94 6.14 -11.46
CA GLN A 121 2.19 6.81 -11.78
C GLN A 121 2.91 7.26 -10.50
N ILE A 122 2.19 7.90 -9.57
CA ILE A 122 2.73 8.31 -8.27
C ILE A 122 3.22 7.11 -7.47
N MET A 123 2.44 6.03 -7.41
CA MET A 123 2.82 4.81 -6.69
C MET A 123 4.07 4.17 -7.31
N LYS A 124 4.16 4.09 -8.63
CA LYS A 124 5.33 3.57 -9.34
C LYS A 124 6.58 4.38 -9.02
N GLU A 125 6.46 5.71 -8.98
CA GLU A 125 7.54 6.59 -8.56
C GLU A 125 7.92 6.33 -7.10
N ILE A 126 6.97 6.30 -6.17
CA ILE A 126 7.24 6.00 -4.76
C ILE A 126 7.96 4.65 -4.61
N PHE A 127 7.54 3.60 -5.31
CA PHE A 127 8.19 2.29 -5.25
C PHE A 127 9.60 2.28 -5.84
N ALA A 128 9.81 2.93 -6.98
CA ALA A 128 11.14 3.05 -7.58
C ALA A 128 12.13 3.74 -6.62
N HIS A 129 11.64 4.68 -5.81
CA HIS A 129 12.47 5.43 -4.86
C HIS A 129 12.52 4.80 -3.44
N SER A 130 11.56 3.95 -3.06
CA SER A 130 11.49 3.32 -1.74
C SER A 130 12.30 2.02 -1.64
N ILE A 131 12.41 1.25 -2.73
CA ILE A 131 13.14 -0.03 -2.76
C ILE A 131 14.67 0.16 -2.69
N ALA A 132 15.18 1.38 -2.92
CA ALA A 132 16.61 1.67 -2.86
C ALA A 132 17.19 1.87 -1.42
N VAL A 133 16.55 1.36 -0.37
CA VAL A 133 16.96 1.57 1.04
C VAL A 133 17.69 0.37 1.65
N ASN A 134 18.03 -0.68 0.90
CA ASN A 134 18.95 -1.70 1.41
C ASN A 134 19.93 -2.22 0.35
N PRO A 135 21.23 -1.88 0.41
CA PRO A 135 22.27 -2.51 -0.40
C PRO A 135 22.82 -3.80 0.24
N ALA A 136 22.13 -4.39 1.21
CA ALA A 136 22.49 -5.64 1.85
C ALA A 136 21.40 -6.71 1.61
N ASP A 137 21.36 -7.17 0.36
CA ASP A 137 21.27 -8.58 -0.04
C ASP A 137 22.10 -8.73 -1.34
#